data_AF-A0A2W1JN70-F1
#
_entry.id   AF-A0A2W1JN70-F1
#
_cell.length_a   1.000
_cell.length_b   1.000
_cell.length_c   1.000
_cell.angle_alpha   90.00
_cell.angle_beta   90.00
_cell.angle_gamma   90.00
#
_symmetry.space_group_name_H-M   'P 1'
#
loop_
_entity.id
_entity.type
_entity.pdbx_description
1 polymer ?
#
loop_
_entity_poly.entity_id
_entity_poly.type
_entity_poly.pdbx_seq_one_letter_code
_entity_poly.pdbx_strand_id
1 'polypeptide(L)'
;MFLALAVAVWQVPKWQTKTFTEELEPKDRANLEDANRRTFIQFLGGLFFFVTAYLSWRNLQTAEDKEVNDRFSKAVELLGDDRLEVRLGGIYLLERIAKDSARDHWTVMEVLTSYIREKSPVTARSEILKTDIQAALTVIGRRNVNNDSRTKRLDLRDVNLIGADLSEANFDSANLSGSELSDATLERVTLRGANLNQVRLADSNFVGSILNEADLNGAILRGANFAQASLIGAVLLQANLREASFDKASLGKANLIEAQLQQASFVGANLGAANLIGADFTDTSLIKANLARSDLRSATNLLPEQIQMASQWEAAVYDVELQEQLGLNVMSDP
;
A
#
# COMPACT_ATOMS: atom_id res chain seq x y z
N MET A 1 -42.85 -7.30 35.65
CA MET A 1 -42.15 -6.01 35.47
C MET A 1 -43.06 -4.80 35.72
N PHE A 2 -44.19 -4.66 35.00
CA PHE A 2 -45.12 -3.51 35.15
C PHE A 2 -45.66 -3.29 36.58
N LEU A 3 -46.03 -4.36 37.29
CA LEU A 3 -46.53 -4.28 38.68
C LEU A 3 -45.47 -3.73 39.66
N ALA A 4 -44.21 -4.16 39.51
CA ALA A 4 -43.10 -3.69 40.34
C ALA A 4 -42.76 -2.21 40.09
N LEU A 5 -42.83 -1.78 38.82
CA LEU A 5 -42.66 -0.37 38.43
C LEU A 5 -43.77 0.51 39.00
N ALA A 6 -45.03 0.07 38.92
CA ALA A 6 -46.16 0.78 39.49
C ALA A 6 -46.03 0.94 41.01
N VAL A 7 -45.58 -0.11 41.71
CA VAL A 7 -45.29 -0.08 43.14
C VAL A 7 -44.13 0.86 43.45
N ALA A 8 -43.02 0.81 42.70
CA ALA A 8 -41.86 1.69 42.90
C ALA A 8 -42.21 3.17 42.69
N VAL A 9 -42.98 3.51 41.65
CA VAL A 9 -43.47 4.87 41.40
C VAL A 9 -44.38 5.38 42.53
N TRP A 10 -45.02 4.49 43.29
CA TRP A 10 -45.86 4.88 44.43
C TRP A 10 -45.12 4.89 45.77
N GLN A 11 -44.11 4.03 45.98
CA GLN A 11 -43.42 3.89 47.27
C GLN A 11 -42.10 4.65 47.38
N VAL A 12 -41.34 4.77 46.29
CA VAL A 12 -40.00 5.42 46.33
C VAL A 12 -40.10 6.91 46.65
N PRO A 13 -41.01 7.70 46.03
CA PRO A 13 -41.16 9.13 46.37
C PRO A 13 -41.53 9.35 47.84
N LYS A 14 -42.40 8.48 48.40
CA LYS A 14 -42.81 8.51 49.81
C LYS A 14 -41.66 8.21 50.77
N TRP A 15 -40.79 7.28 50.39
CA TRP A 15 -39.60 6.97 51.17
C TRP A 15 -38.59 8.12 51.15
N GLN A 16 -38.41 8.78 50.02
CA GLN A 16 -37.49 9.92 49.86
C GLN A 16 -37.94 11.18 50.62
N THR A 17 -39.24 11.42 50.75
CA THR A 17 -39.80 12.57 51.49
C THR A 17 -40.04 12.29 52.97
N LYS A 18 -39.89 11.04 53.42
CA LYS A 18 -40.26 10.62 54.78
C LYS A 18 -39.61 11.48 55.87
N THR A 19 -38.33 11.81 55.73
CA THR A 19 -37.57 12.63 56.68
C THR A 19 -37.99 14.11 56.68
N PHE A 20 -38.63 14.60 55.61
CA PHE A 20 -39.02 16.01 55.43
C PHE A 20 -40.52 16.27 55.69
N THR A 21 -41.30 15.21 55.94
CA THR A 21 -42.77 15.29 55.99
C THR A 21 -43.35 15.07 57.40
N GLU A 22 -42.51 14.76 58.40
CA GLU A 22 -42.95 14.51 59.78
C GLU A 22 -43.50 15.76 60.50
N GLU A 23 -43.10 16.96 60.07
CA GLU A 23 -43.51 18.25 60.66
C GLU A 23 -44.46 19.10 59.77
N LEU A 24 -44.87 18.59 58.60
CA LEU A 24 -45.68 19.33 57.61
C LEU A 24 -47.18 19.08 57.75
N GLU A 25 -48.01 20.08 57.41
CA GLU A 25 -49.47 19.90 57.33
C GLU A 25 -49.87 18.87 56.25
N PRO A 26 -50.99 18.14 56.42
CA PRO A 26 -51.39 17.05 55.53
C PRO A 26 -51.48 17.42 54.05
N LYS A 27 -51.87 18.66 53.75
CA LYS A 27 -52.01 19.17 52.37
C LYS A 27 -50.66 19.41 51.70
N ASP A 28 -49.69 19.95 52.42
CA ASP A 28 -48.36 20.25 51.90
C ASP A 28 -47.52 18.98 51.73
N ARG A 29 -47.72 17.99 52.59
CA ARG A 29 -47.15 16.63 52.44
C ARG A 29 -47.61 15.96 51.15
N ALA A 30 -48.90 15.98 50.87
CA ALA A 30 -49.47 15.39 49.65
C ALA A 30 -48.92 16.07 48.39
N ASN A 31 -48.82 17.40 48.38
CA ASN A 31 -48.26 18.15 47.26
C ASN A 31 -46.77 17.83 47.00
N LEU A 32 -45.97 17.69 48.06
CA LEU A 32 -44.55 17.34 47.95
C LEU A 32 -44.34 15.91 47.44
N GLU A 33 -45.12 14.94 47.94
CA GLU A 33 -45.11 13.56 47.45
C GLU A 33 -45.51 13.47 45.96
N ASP A 34 -46.54 14.20 45.55
CA ASP A 34 -46.99 14.25 44.15
C ASP A 34 -45.97 14.93 43.24
N ALA A 35 -45.32 16.00 43.70
CA ALA A 35 -44.25 16.66 42.97
C ALA A 35 -43.05 15.73 42.76
N ASN A 36 -42.59 15.06 43.82
CA ASN A 36 -41.48 14.09 43.73
C ASN A 36 -41.85 12.87 42.90
N ARG A 37 -43.11 12.43 42.95
CA ARG A 37 -43.62 11.38 42.07
C ARG A 37 -43.58 11.78 40.61
N ARG A 38 -43.99 13.01 40.26
CA ARG A 38 -43.88 13.54 38.89
C ARG A 38 -42.44 13.62 38.42
N THR A 39 -41.53 14.13 39.25
CA THR A 39 -40.09 14.18 38.95
C THR A 39 -39.50 12.78 38.78
N PHE A 40 -39.89 11.82 39.62
CA PHE A 40 -39.45 10.42 39.52
C PHE A 40 -39.99 9.74 38.25
N ILE A 41 -41.25 10.00 37.87
CA ILE A 41 -41.83 9.52 36.60
C ILE A 41 -41.08 10.13 35.40
N GLN A 42 -40.79 11.43 35.42
CA GLN A 42 -40.02 12.10 34.37
C GLN A 42 -38.61 11.51 34.25
N PHE A 43 -37.96 11.24 35.39
CA PHE A 43 -36.66 10.58 35.43
C PHE A 43 -36.70 9.17 34.82
N LEU A 44 -37.69 8.33 35.20
CA LEU A 44 -37.87 7.00 34.62
C LEU A 44 -38.20 7.06 33.12
N GLY A 45 -38.99 8.03 32.68
CA GLY A 45 -39.27 8.29 31.27
C GLY A 45 -38.03 8.67 30.48
N GLY A 46 -37.17 9.53 31.05
CA GLY A 46 -35.88 9.89 30.47
C GLY A 46 -34.94 8.68 30.34
N LEU A 47 -34.81 7.87 31.40
CA LEU A 47 -34.00 6.64 31.36
C LEU A 47 -34.51 5.66 30.30
N PHE A 48 -35.83 5.48 30.21
CA PHE A 48 -36.45 4.64 29.19
C PHE A 48 -36.16 5.14 27.77
N PHE A 49 -36.21 6.46 27.53
CA PHE A 49 -35.83 7.05 26.25
C PHE A 49 -34.37 6.74 25.89
N PHE A 50 -33.42 6.90 26.81
CA PHE A 50 -32.01 6.58 26.53
C PHE A 50 -31.77 5.09 26.30
N VAL A 51 -32.42 4.20 27.07
CA VAL A 51 -32.33 2.75 26.87
C VAL A 51 -32.91 2.34 25.52
N THR A 52 -34.07 2.88 25.15
CA THR A 52 -34.70 2.58 23.86
C THR A 52 -33.92 3.18 22.69
N ALA A 53 -33.40 4.40 22.82
CA ALA A 53 -32.51 5.01 21.84
C ALA A 53 -31.22 4.18 21.67
N TYR A 54 -30.62 3.71 22.76
CA TYR A 54 -29.44 2.84 22.75
C TYR A 54 -29.74 1.49 22.08
N LEU A 55 -30.86 0.85 22.43
CA LEU A 55 -31.28 -0.41 21.81
C LEU A 55 -31.60 -0.25 20.32
N SER A 56 -32.28 0.83 19.92
CA SER A 56 -32.54 1.15 18.51
C SER A 56 -31.25 1.41 17.75
N TRP A 57 -30.31 2.18 18.31
CA TRP A 57 -29.00 2.42 17.71
C TRP A 57 -28.21 1.11 17.53
N ARG A 58 -28.22 0.23 18.53
CA ARG A 58 -27.60 -1.09 18.45
C ARG A 58 -28.28 -1.98 17.40
N ASN A 59 -29.60 -1.95 17.29
CA ASN A 59 -30.34 -2.72 16.29
C ASN A 59 -30.06 -2.22 14.87
N LEU A 60 -29.94 -0.90 14.67
CA LEU A 60 -29.56 -0.31 13.37
C LEU A 60 -28.17 -0.77 12.95
N GLN A 61 -27.18 -0.71 13.84
CA GLN A 61 -25.83 -1.24 13.57
C GLN A 61 -25.85 -2.72 13.21
N THR A 62 -26.66 -3.53 13.90
CA THR A 62 -26.76 -4.97 13.62
C THR A 62 -27.39 -5.23 12.25
N ALA A 63 -28.36 -4.41 11.83
CA ALA A 63 -28.98 -4.52 10.52
C ALA A 63 -28.02 -4.11 9.40
N GLU A 64 -27.29 -3.00 9.56
CA GLU A 64 -26.25 -2.56 8.63
C GLU A 64 -25.13 -3.60 8.48
N ASP A 65 -24.62 -4.14 9.60
CA ASP A 65 -23.60 -5.20 9.61
C ASP A 65 -24.11 -6.46 8.89
N LYS A 66 -25.38 -6.83 9.07
CA LYS A 66 -25.97 -7.98 8.37
C LYS A 66 -26.03 -7.77 6.87
N GLU A 67 -26.46 -6.58 6.42
CA GLU A 67 -26.55 -6.26 5.00
C GLU A 67 -25.18 -6.28 4.30
N VAL A 68 -24.14 -5.74 4.97
CA VAL A 68 -22.77 -5.79 4.43
C VAL A 68 -22.26 -7.22 4.33
N ASN A 69 -22.48 -8.05 5.36
CA ASN A 69 -22.11 -9.46 5.34
C ASN A 69 -22.82 -10.26 4.24
N ASP A 70 -24.11 -10.00 4.01
CA ASP A 70 -24.87 -10.66 2.95
C ASP A 70 -24.34 -10.26 1.56
N ARG A 71 -24.02 -8.98 1.35
CA ARG A 71 -23.39 -8.47 0.12
C ARG A 71 -22.00 -9.06 -0.09
N PHE A 72 -21.19 -9.14 0.96
CA PHE A 72 -19.85 -9.71 0.90
C PHE A 72 -19.87 -11.20 0.54
N SER A 73 -20.73 -11.98 1.20
CA SER A 73 -20.92 -13.40 0.90
C SER A 73 -21.34 -13.60 -0.55
N LYS A 74 -22.26 -12.76 -1.06
CA LYS A 74 -22.67 -12.81 -2.46
C LYS A 74 -21.52 -12.49 -3.41
N ALA A 75 -20.70 -11.49 -3.09
CA ALA A 75 -19.58 -11.10 -3.93
C ALA A 75 -18.54 -12.22 -4.06
N VAL A 76 -18.26 -12.94 -2.97
CA VAL A 76 -17.36 -14.10 -2.96
C VAL A 76 -17.94 -15.27 -3.76
N GLU A 77 -19.25 -15.53 -3.65
CA GLU A 77 -19.93 -16.55 -4.47
C GLU A 77 -19.78 -16.25 -5.97
N LEU A 78 -19.99 -15.00 -6.38
CA LEU A 78 -19.84 -14.57 -7.78
C LEU A 78 -18.39 -14.70 -8.28
N LEU A 79 -17.41 -14.48 -7.41
CA LEU A 79 -15.98 -14.60 -7.73
C LEU A 79 -15.57 -16.05 -8.04
N GLY A 80 -16.29 -17.03 -7.49
CA GLY A 80 -16.08 -18.46 -7.73
C GLY A 80 -16.72 -19.02 -9.00
N ASP A 81 -17.47 -18.22 -9.77
CA ASP A 81 -18.20 -18.69 -10.97
C ASP A 81 -17.24 -18.91 -12.15
N ASP A 82 -17.52 -19.92 -12.99
CA ASP A 82 -16.70 -20.23 -14.17
C ASP A 82 -16.84 -19.18 -15.29
N ARG A 83 -17.93 -18.41 -15.30
CA ARG A 83 -18.19 -17.37 -16.31
C ARG A 83 -17.50 -16.06 -15.94
N LEU A 84 -16.78 -15.50 -16.90
CA LEU A 84 -16.01 -14.26 -16.72
C LEU A 84 -16.91 -13.10 -16.28
N GLU A 85 -18.07 -12.94 -16.89
CA GLU A 85 -19.00 -11.83 -16.63
C GLU A 85 -19.49 -11.84 -15.18
N VAL A 86 -19.66 -13.03 -14.61
CA VAL A 86 -20.10 -13.21 -13.22
C VAL A 86 -18.97 -12.88 -12.26
N ARG A 87 -17.74 -13.34 -12.53
CA ARG A 87 -16.57 -12.99 -11.71
C ARG A 87 -16.30 -11.50 -11.70
N LEU A 88 -16.41 -10.83 -12.86
CA LEU A 88 -16.32 -9.37 -12.94
C LEU A 88 -17.38 -8.70 -12.07
N GLY A 89 -18.62 -9.20 -12.08
CA GLY A 89 -19.67 -8.75 -11.17
C GLY A 89 -19.28 -8.88 -9.69
N GLY A 90 -18.66 -10.00 -9.31
CA GLY A 90 -18.11 -10.22 -7.96
C GLY A 90 -17.02 -9.23 -7.59
N ILE A 91 -16.04 -9.00 -8.47
CA ILE A 91 -14.92 -8.07 -8.27
C ILE A 91 -15.42 -6.63 -8.05
N TYR A 92 -16.35 -6.15 -8.88
CA TYR A 92 -16.88 -4.79 -8.72
C TYR A 92 -17.85 -4.65 -7.55
N LEU A 93 -18.54 -5.72 -7.15
CA LEU A 93 -19.33 -5.73 -5.91
C LEU A 93 -18.41 -5.64 -4.69
N LEU A 94 -17.28 -6.36 -4.69
CA LEU A 94 -16.24 -6.24 -3.66
C LEU A 94 -15.67 -4.81 -3.60
N GLU A 95 -15.37 -4.20 -4.74
CA GLU A 95 -14.93 -2.79 -4.79
C GLU A 95 -15.94 -1.86 -4.12
N ARG A 96 -17.24 -2.04 -4.41
CA ARG A 96 -18.29 -1.23 -3.80
C ARG A 96 -18.34 -1.41 -2.29
N ILE A 97 -18.23 -2.66 -1.80
CA ILE A 97 -18.17 -2.94 -0.35
C ILE A 97 -16.97 -2.23 0.29
N ALA A 98 -15.79 -2.27 -0.34
CA ALA A 98 -14.60 -1.58 0.18
C ALA A 98 -14.75 -0.05 0.23
N LYS A 99 -15.49 0.54 -0.72
CA LYS A 99 -15.81 1.97 -0.73
C LYS A 99 -16.83 2.34 0.35
N ASP A 100 -17.84 1.50 0.54
CA ASP A 100 -18.96 1.77 1.45
C ASP A 100 -18.61 1.46 2.93
N SER A 101 -17.66 0.54 3.18
CA SER A 101 -17.24 0.12 4.53
C SER A 101 -15.73 0.14 4.71
N ALA A 102 -15.23 1.14 5.45
CA ALA A 102 -13.83 1.21 5.85
C ALA A 102 -13.39 0.03 6.74
N ARG A 103 -14.33 -0.58 7.48
CA ARG A 103 -14.10 -1.77 8.30
C ARG A 103 -13.77 -3.00 7.44
N ASP A 104 -14.46 -3.15 6.31
CA ASP A 104 -14.34 -4.32 5.42
C ASP A 104 -13.38 -4.11 4.26
N HIS A 105 -12.95 -2.86 4.02
CA HIS A 105 -11.99 -2.48 2.98
C HIS A 105 -10.77 -3.41 2.93
N TRP A 106 -10.11 -3.65 4.06
CA TRP A 106 -8.92 -4.49 4.06
C TRP A 106 -9.23 -5.96 3.75
N THR A 107 -10.33 -6.48 4.29
CA THR A 107 -10.78 -7.86 4.01
C THR A 107 -11.04 -8.05 2.51
N VAL A 108 -11.63 -7.05 1.85
CA VAL A 108 -11.79 -7.06 0.39
C VAL A 108 -10.45 -7.14 -0.33
N MET A 109 -9.45 -6.34 0.09
CA MET A 109 -8.12 -6.39 -0.50
C MET A 109 -7.47 -7.78 -0.32
N GLU A 110 -7.63 -8.41 0.84
CA GLU A 110 -7.14 -9.77 1.11
C GLU A 110 -7.82 -10.81 0.21
N VAL A 111 -9.13 -10.69 -0.03
CA VAL A 111 -9.85 -11.59 -0.94
C VAL A 111 -9.37 -11.41 -2.38
N LEU A 112 -9.26 -10.18 -2.87
CA LEU A 112 -8.84 -9.91 -4.25
C LEU A 112 -7.38 -10.31 -4.50
N THR A 113 -6.48 -10.04 -3.56
CA THR A 113 -5.07 -10.50 -3.64
C THR A 113 -4.96 -12.02 -3.60
N SER A 114 -5.75 -12.69 -2.75
CA SER A 114 -5.79 -14.16 -2.70
C SER A 114 -6.36 -14.77 -3.97
N TYR A 115 -7.40 -14.15 -4.55
CA TYR A 115 -7.94 -14.52 -5.85
C TYR A 115 -6.88 -14.46 -6.96
N ILE A 116 -6.10 -13.37 -7.02
CA ILE A 116 -5.03 -13.23 -8.01
C ILE A 116 -3.97 -14.32 -7.81
N ARG A 117 -3.54 -14.57 -6.58
CA ARG A 117 -2.55 -15.63 -6.29
C ARG A 117 -3.02 -17.03 -6.69
N GLU A 118 -4.30 -17.33 -6.48
CA GLU A 118 -4.86 -18.64 -6.85
C GLU A 118 -5.02 -18.79 -8.37
N LYS A 119 -5.51 -17.74 -9.05
CA LYS A 119 -5.91 -17.81 -10.47
C LYS A 119 -4.81 -17.44 -11.46
N SER A 120 -3.75 -16.81 -10.98
CA SER A 120 -2.57 -16.42 -11.77
C SER A 120 -1.26 -16.68 -11.01
N PRO A 121 -0.96 -17.92 -10.60
CA PRO A 121 0.34 -18.24 -9.99
C PRO A 121 1.46 -18.12 -11.02
N VAL A 122 2.69 -17.83 -10.58
CA VAL A 122 3.89 -17.74 -11.43
C VAL A 122 4.16 -19.02 -12.24
N THR A 123 3.68 -20.17 -11.75
CA THR A 123 3.77 -21.47 -12.42
C THR A 123 2.80 -21.64 -13.60
N ALA A 124 1.83 -20.72 -13.75
CA ALA A 124 0.91 -20.73 -14.87
C ALA A 124 1.65 -20.37 -16.16
N ARG A 125 1.61 -21.26 -17.16
CA ARG A 125 2.24 -21.10 -18.48
C ARG A 125 1.52 -20.09 -19.40
N SER A 126 0.66 -19.24 -18.87
CA SER A 126 -0.09 -18.28 -19.68
C SER A 126 0.77 -17.05 -19.93
N GLU A 127 0.96 -16.70 -21.20
CA GLU A 127 1.60 -15.45 -21.61
C GLU A 127 0.62 -14.26 -21.61
N ILE A 128 -0.69 -14.53 -21.56
CA ILE A 128 -1.74 -13.50 -21.57
C ILE A 128 -2.38 -13.41 -20.20
N LEU A 129 -2.45 -12.18 -19.66
CA LEU A 129 -3.18 -11.88 -18.43
C LEU A 129 -4.68 -12.03 -18.62
N LYS A 130 -5.34 -12.75 -17.71
CA LYS A 130 -6.81 -12.90 -17.75
C LYS A 130 -7.50 -11.59 -17.35
N THR A 131 -8.62 -11.30 -17.99
CA THR A 131 -9.38 -10.04 -17.82
C THR A 131 -9.86 -9.80 -16.38
N ASP A 132 -10.28 -10.85 -15.69
CA ASP A 132 -10.67 -10.80 -14.28
C ASP A 132 -9.49 -10.51 -13.34
N ILE A 133 -8.29 -11.00 -13.66
CA ILE A 133 -7.06 -10.67 -12.93
C ILE A 133 -6.72 -9.20 -13.10
N GLN A 134 -6.78 -8.68 -14.32
CA GLN A 134 -6.61 -7.25 -14.58
C GLN A 134 -7.66 -6.41 -13.83
N ALA A 135 -8.94 -6.82 -13.83
CA ALA A 135 -9.98 -6.11 -13.10
C ALA A 135 -9.73 -6.08 -11.59
N ALA A 136 -9.29 -7.20 -11.00
CA ALA A 136 -8.92 -7.28 -9.59
C ALA A 136 -7.72 -6.37 -9.26
N LEU A 137 -6.68 -6.38 -10.10
CA LEU A 137 -5.53 -5.47 -9.98
C LEU A 137 -5.95 -4.01 -10.04
N THR A 138 -6.82 -3.64 -10.98
CA THR A 138 -7.34 -2.27 -11.11
C THR A 138 -8.09 -1.83 -9.86
N VAL A 139 -8.91 -2.69 -9.27
CA VAL A 139 -9.62 -2.39 -8.00
C VAL A 139 -8.63 -2.19 -6.85
N ILE A 140 -7.65 -3.09 -6.71
CA ILE A 140 -6.62 -3.00 -5.66
C ILE A 140 -5.78 -1.72 -5.84
N GLY A 141 -5.39 -1.41 -7.07
CA GLY A 141 -4.49 -0.31 -7.41
C GLY A 141 -5.10 1.08 -7.15
N ARG A 142 -6.41 1.24 -7.35
CA ARG A 142 -7.13 2.51 -7.12
C ARG A 142 -7.83 2.62 -5.77
N ARG A 143 -7.57 1.68 -4.85
CA ARG A 143 -8.23 1.63 -3.54
C ARG A 143 -7.94 2.89 -2.72
N ASN A 144 -8.82 3.20 -1.75
CA ASN A 144 -8.56 4.26 -0.79
C ASN A 144 -7.50 3.82 0.24
N VAL A 145 -6.25 4.20 0.04
CA VAL A 145 -5.13 3.85 0.92
C VAL A 145 -5.28 4.33 2.37
N ASN A 146 -6.15 5.32 2.64
CA ASN A 146 -6.41 5.77 4.02
C ASN A 146 -7.15 4.72 4.85
N ASN A 147 -7.81 3.76 4.19
CA ASN A 147 -8.51 2.66 4.82
C ASN A 147 -7.64 1.38 4.91
N ASP A 148 -6.39 1.43 4.44
CA ASP A 148 -5.51 0.27 4.48
C ASP A 148 -5.15 -0.14 5.91
N SER A 149 -4.85 -1.44 6.07
CA SER A 149 -4.36 -1.95 7.34
C SER A 149 -2.99 -1.35 7.66
N ARG A 150 -2.83 -0.88 8.91
CA ARG A 150 -1.54 -0.35 9.39
C ARG A 150 -0.47 -1.44 9.51
N THR A 151 -0.89 -2.67 9.80
CA THR A 151 0.02 -3.78 10.15
C THR A 151 0.19 -4.80 9.03
N LYS A 152 -0.72 -4.82 8.06
CA LYS A 152 -0.68 -5.77 6.95
C LYS A 152 -0.27 -5.07 5.65
N ARG A 153 0.12 -5.85 4.65
CA ARG A 153 0.54 -5.41 3.32
C ARG A 153 -0.14 -6.27 2.27
N LEU A 154 -0.28 -5.75 1.06
CA LEU A 154 -0.79 -6.53 -0.07
C LEU A 154 0.22 -7.64 -0.37
N ASP A 155 -0.25 -8.89 -0.44
CA ASP A 155 0.58 -10.05 -0.74
C ASP A 155 0.23 -10.56 -2.15
N LEU A 156 1.07 -10.17 -3.10
CA LEU A 156 1.04 -10.57 -4.51
C LEU A 156 2.36 -11.26 -4.85
N ARG A 157 2.89 -12.11 -3.96
CA ARG A 157 4.09 -12.91 -4.27
C ARG A 157 3.79 -14.04 -5.22
N ASP A 158 4.80 -14.42 -5.99
CA ASP A 158 4.78 -15.61 -6.85
C ASP A 158 3.57 -15.64 -7.79
N VAL A 159 3.16 -14.48 -8.31
CA VAL A 159 2.06 -14.36 -9.28
C VAL A 159 2.59 -14.12 -10.69
N ASN A 160 1.82 -14.53 -11.69
CA ASN A 160 2.03 -14.21 -13.10
C ASN A 160 1.10 -13.04 -13.48
N LEU A 161 1.69 -11.89 -13.73
CA LEU A 161 1.06 -10.65 -14.16
C LEU A 161 1.73 -10.10 -15.45
N ILE A 162 2.18 -10.99 -16.34
CA ILE A 162 2.76 -10.60 -17.64
C ILE A 162 1.81 -9.64 -18.36
N GLY A 163 2.34 -8.52 -18.84
CA GLY A 163 1.57 -7.53 -19.60
C GLY A 163 0.47 -6.81 -18.80
N ALA A 164 0.49 -6.89 -17.45
CA ALA A 164 -0.49 -6.17 -16.63
C ALA A 164 -0.40 -4.65 -16.81
N ASP A 165 -1.56 -3.99 -16.84
CA ASP A 165 -1.64 -2.54 -16.73
C ASP A 165 -1.85 -2.14 -15.26
N LEU A 166 -0.81 -1.56 -14.68
CA LEU A 166 -0.76 -1.06 -13.31
C LEU A 166 -0.52 0.46 -13.29
N SER A 167 -0.82 1.13 -14.41
CA SER A 167 -0.61 2.57 -14.55
C SER A 167 -1.34 3.34 -13.45
N GLU A 168 -0.63 4.29 -12.83
CA GLU A 168 -1.12 5.13 -11.72
C GLU A 168 -1.59 4.37 -10.46
N ALA A 169 -1.39 3.06 -10.39
CA ALA A 169 -1.79 2.28 -9.24
C ALA A 169 -0.92 2.55 -8.01
N ASN A 170 -1.50 2.39 -6.82
CA ASN A 170 -0.76 2.41 -5.56
C ASN A 170 -0.50 0.99 -5.04
N PHE A 171 0.76 0.59 -5.05
CA PHE A 171 1.28 -0.65 -4.47
C PHE A 171 2.39 -0.35 -3.44
N ASP A 172 2.29 0.78 -2.74
CA ASP A 172 3.24 1.14 -1.69
C ASP A 172 3.31 0.02 -0.64
N SER A 173 4.54 -0.41 -0.30
CA SER A 173 4.85 -1.50 0.62
C SER A 173 4.25 -2.86 0.27
N ALA A 174 3.74 -3.07 -0.95
CA ALA A 174 3.25 -4.36 -1.40
C ALA A 174 4.39 -5.39 -1.50
N ASN A 175 4.04 -6.66 -1.35
CA ASN A 175 4.97 -7.76 -1.56
C ASN A 175 4.68 -8.42 -2.91
N LEU A 176 5.60 -8.26 -3.85
CA LEU A 176 5.58 -8.76 -5.21
C LEU A 176 6.77 -9.70 -5.47
N SER A 177 7.49 -10.14 -4.42
CA SER A 177 8.69 -10.96 -4.57
C SER A 177 8.44 -12.22 -5.39
N GLY A 178 9.38 -12.57 -6.27
CA GLY A 178 9.30 -13.76 -7.13
C GLY A 178 8.25 -13.72 -8.24
N SER A 179 7.48 -12.63 -8.35
CA SER A 179 6.43 -12.50 -9.36
C SER A 179 6.99 -12.26 -10.76
N GLU A 180 6.17 -12.56 -11.75
CA GLU A 180 6.43 -12.30 -13.15
C GLU A 180 5.55 -11.13 -13.63
N LEU A 181 6.17 -10.06 -14.08
CA LEU A 181 5.59 -8.80 -14.56
C LEU A 181 6.30 -8.32 -15.83
N SER A 182 6.92 -9.22 -16.60
CA SER A 182 7.50 -8.85 -17.90
C SER A 182 6.42 -8.25 -18.80
N ASP A 183 6.82 -7.28 -19.63
CA ASP A 183 5.95 -6.48 -20.51
C ASP A 183 4.85 -5.66 -19.79
N ALA A 184 4.86 -5.57 -18.46
CA ALA A 184 3.84 -4.82 -17.72
C ALA A 184 3.98 -3.30 -17.90
N THR A 185 2.86 -2.59 -17.93
CA THR A 185 2.80 -1.13 -17.92
C THR A 185 2.63 -0.65 -16.48
N LEU A 186 3.66 0.01 -15.96
CA LEU A 186 3.81 0.52 -14.60
C LEU A 186 4.04 2.04 -14.61
N GLU A 187 3.49 2.73 -15.61
CA GLU A 187 3.62 4.18 -15.73
C GLU A 187 3.04 4.87 -14.51
N ARG A 188 3.82 5.74 -13.87
CA ARG A 188 3.39 6.53 -12.71
C ARG A 188 2.87 5.70 -11.53
N VAL A 189 3.18 4.40 -11.47
CA VAL A 189 2.85 3.53 -10.33
C VAL A 189 3.61 4.00 -9.08
N THR A 190 3.05 3.78 -7.88
CA THR A 190 3.79 3.94 -6.63
C THR A 190 4.06 2.60 -5.97
N LEU A 191 5.34 2.34 -5.69
CA LEU A 191 5.90 1.11 -5.12
C LEU A 191 6.86 1.45 -3.97
N ARG A 192 6.57 2.49 -3.19
CA ARG A 192 7.48 2.93 -2.10
C ARG A 192 7.66 1.83 -1.07
N GLY A 193 8.90 1.44 -0.80
CA GLY A 193 9.21 0.37 0.13
C GLY A 193 8.62 -0.99 -0.24
N ALA A 194 8.20 -1.18 -1.50
CA ALA A 194 7.68 -2.46 -1.96
C ALA A 194 8.80 -3.53 -1.97
N ASN A 195 8.42 -4.77 -1.68
CA ASN A 195 9.31 -5.91 -1.85
C ASN A 195 9.14 -6.48 -3.26
N LEU A 196 10.14 -6.28 -4.10
CA LEU A 196 10.27 -6.72 -5.49
C LEU A 196 11.49 -7.67 -5.63
N ASN A 197 11.89 -8.34 -4.54
CA ASN A 197 13.01 -9.27 -4.54
C ASN A 197 12.80 -10.37 -5.60
N GLN A 198 13.80 -10.60 -6.45
CA GLN A 198 13.77 -11.60 -7.52
C GLN A 198 12.57 -11.51 -8.48
N VAL A 199 11.92 -10.35 -8.55
CA VAL A 199 10.83 -10.12 -9.51
C VAL A 199 11.36 -10.16 -10.94
N ARG A 200 10.54 -10.63 -11.88
CA ARG A 200 10.82 -10.54 -13.32
C ARG A 200 9.99 -9.41 -13.90
N LEU A 201 10.65 -8.46 -14.55
CA LEU A 201 10.13 -7.18 -15.02
C LEU A 201 10.81 -6.83 -16.36
N ALA A 202 11.18 -7.84 -17.16
CA ALA A 202 11.82 -7.61 -18.44
C ALA A 202 10.89 -6.78 -19.34
N ASP A 203 11.45 -5.83 -20.08
CA ASP A 203 10.75 -5.00 -21.06
C ASP A 203 9.53 -4.22 -20.50
N SER A 204 9.46 -4.06 -19.18
CA SER A 204 8.39 -3.32 -18.50
C SER A 204 8.58 -1.80 -18.54
N ASN A 205 7.48 -1.06 -18.42
CA ASN A 205 7.48 0.40 -18.53
C ASN A 205 7.16 1.09 -17.19
N PHE A 206 8.15 1.75 -16.60
CA PHE A 206 8.09 2.45 -15.32
C PHE A 206 8.15 3.98 -15.45
N VAL A 207 7.80 4.55 -16.61
CA VAL A 207 7.95 6.00 -16.83
C VAL A 207 7.24 6.82 -15.73
N GLY A 208 8.01 7.70 -15.08
CA GLY A 208 7.51 8.60 -14.03
C GLY A 208 7.01 7.90 -12.75
N SER A 209 7.32 6.62 -12.56
CA SER A 209 6.95 5.86 -11.36
C SER A 209 7.76 6.23 -10.12
N ILE A 210 7.31 5.76 -8.95
CA ILE A 210 7.96 6.01 -7.66
C ILE A 210 8.26 4.70 -6.95
N LEU A 211 9.53 4.29 -6.95
CA LEU A 211 10.06 3.09 -6.30
C LEU A 211 11.05 3.43 -5.16
N ASN A 212 10.88 4.58 -4.51
CA ASN A 212 11.76 4.97 -3.41
C ASN A 212 11.79 3.88 -2.33
N GLU A 213 13.00 3.54 -1.87
CA GLU A 213 13.25 2.52 -0.83
C GLU A 213 12.72 1.11 -1.18
N ALA A 214 12.36 0.84 -2.44
CA ALA A 214 11.94 -0.50 -2.86
C ALA A 214 13.12 -1.49 -2.86
N ASP A 215 12.84 -2.76 -2.54
CA ASP A 215 13.80 -3.86 -2.62
C ASP A 215 13.64 -4.60 -3.94
N LEU A 216 14.57 -4.38 -4.87
CA LEU A 216 14.68 -5.01 -6.19
C LEU A 216 15.91 -5.94 -6.26
N ASN A 217 16.36 -6.49 -5.12
CA ASN A 217 17.53 -7.36 -5.09
C ASN A 217 17.34 -8.58 -5.99
N GLY A 218 18.30 -8.84 -6.87
CA GLY A 218 18.26 -9.93 -7.84
C GLY A 218 17.11 -9.84 -8.85
N ALA A 219 16.45 -8.69 -9.01
CA ALA A 219 15.38 -8.51 -9.98
C ALA A 219 15.90 -8.64 -11.43
N ILE A 220 15.06 -9.16 -12.32
CA ILE A 220 15.33 -9.23 -13.76
C ILE A 220 14.60 -8.07 -14.43
N LEU A 221 15.35 -7.05 -14.84
CA LEU A 221 14.87 -5.75 -15.33
C LEU A 221 15.47 -5.43 -16.70
N ARG A 222 15.83 -6.46 -17.47
CA ARG A 222 16.42 -6.27 -18.80
C ARG A 222 15.44 -5.49 -19.68
N GLY A 223 15.90 -4.44 -20.35
CA GLY A 223 15.09 -3.62 -21.25
C GLY A 223 14.04 -2.73 -20.54
N ALA A 224 13.96 -2.74 -19.20
CA ALA A 224 12.96 -1.98 -18.48
C ALA A 224 13.18 -0.47 -18.62
N ASN A 225 12.09 0.29 -18.76
CA ASN A 225 12.12 1.73 -18.95
C ASN A 225 11.75 2.49 -17.67
N PHE A 226 12.74 2.97 -16.93
CA PHE A 226 12.61 3.84 -15.75
C PHE A 226 12.76 5.33 -16.04
N ALA A 227 12.54 5.79 -17.28
CA ALA A 227 12.72 7.20 -17.59
C ALA A 227 11.87 8.10 -16.67
N GLN A 228 12.51 9.11 -16.07
CA GLN A 228 11.91 10.04 -15.10
C GLN A 228 11.37 9.38 -13.81
N ALA A 229 11.65 8.12 -13.56
CA ALA A 229 11.23 7.44 -12.33
C ALA A 229 12.06 7.90 -11.11
N SER A 230 11.49 7.75 -9.91
CA SER A 230 12.18 7.99 -8.65
C SER A 230 12.50 6.67 -7.97
N LEU A 231 13.79 6.35 -7.83
CA LEU A 231 14.33 5.16 -7.16
C LEU A 231 15.25 5.56 -6.00
N ILE A 232 14.93 6.65 -5.31
CA ILE A 232 15.77 7.18 -4.23
C ILE A 232 15.88 6.15 -3.11
N GLY A 233 17.10 5.75 -2.76
CA GLY A 233 17.36 4.73 -1.74
C GLY A 233 16.88 3.32 -2.07
N ALA A 234 16.48 3.05 -3.32
CA ALA A 234 16.10 1.69 -3.75
C ALA A 234 17.31 0.75 -3.69
N VAL A 235 17.05 -0.54 -3.44
CA VAL A 235 18.08 -1.58 -3.35
C VAL A 235 17.99 -2.49 -4.58
N LEU A 236 19.01 -2.50 -5.41
CA LEU A 236 19.12 -3.25 -6.66
C LEU A 236 20.39 -4.13 -6.67
N LEU A 237 20.73 -4.74 -5.53
CA LEU A 237 21.91 -5.61 -5.41
C LEU A 237 21.80 -6.75 -6.44
N GLN A 238 22.84 -6.93 -7.25
CA GLN A 238 22.92 -8.00 -8.26
C GLN A 238 21.74 -8.02 -9.26
N ALA A 239 21.05 -6.89 -9.45
CA ALA A 239 19.94 -6.80 -10.39
C ALA A 239 20.44 -6.90 -11.85
N ASN A 240 19.67 -7.56 -12.71
CA ASN A 240 19.93 -7.60 -14.15
C ASN A 240 19.25 -6.40 -14.82
N LEU A 241 20.03 -5.36 -15.09
CA LEU A 241 19.60 -4.08 -15.64
C LEU A 241 20.10 -3.86 -17.08
N ARG A 242 20.43 -4.95 -17.79
CA ARG A 242 20.90 -4.87 -19.18
C ARG A 242 19.90 -4.14 -20.04
N GLU A 243 20.37 -3.24 -20.90
CA GLU A 243 19.54 -2.49 -21.86
C GLU A 243 18.44 -1.62 -21.18
N ALA A 244 18.47 -1.47 -19.84
CA ALA A 244 17.46 -0.67 -19.13
C ALA A 244 17.71 0.84 -19.32
N SER A 245 16.63 1.62 -19.37
CA SER A 245 16.71 3.09 -19.44
C SER A 245 16.38 3.73 -18.10
N PHE A 246 17.28 4.55 -17.59
CA PHE A 246 17.12 5.39 -16.40
C PHE A 246 17.19 6.88 -16.76
N ASP A 247 16.86 7.23 -18.01
CA ASP A 247 17.01 8.59 -18.50
C ASP A 247 16.24 9.58 -17.61
N LYS A 248 16.95 10.58 -17.08
CA LYS A 248 16.41 11.59 -16.14
C LYS A 248 15.78 11.00 -14.86
N ALA A 249 16.05 9.74 -14.53
CA ALA A 249 15.58 9.12 -13.29
C ALA A 249 16.37 9.65 -12.07
N SER A 250 15.76 9.54 -10.89
CA SER A 250 16.39 9.89 -9.61
C SER A 250 16.79 8.62 -8.85
N LEU A 251 18.08 8.30 -8.83
CA LEU A 251 18.68 7.15 -8.13
C LEU A 251 19.56 7.58 -6.95
N GLY A 252 19.29 8.74 -6.36
CA GLY A 252 20.08 9.25 -5.24
C GLY A 252 20.10 8.24 -4.09
N LYS A 253 21.30 7.91 -3.58
CA LYS A 253 21.51 6.90 -2.52
C LYS A 253 21.03 5.48 -2.86
N ALA A 254 20.71 5.18 -4.12
CA ALA A 254 20.35 3.82 -4.52
C ALA A 254 21.55 2.88 -4.36
N ASN A 255 21.29 1.62 -4.06
CA ASN A 255 22.30 0.59 -3.94
C ASN A 255 22.25 -0.34 -5.16
N LEU A 256 23.24 -0.22 -6.04
CA LEU A 256 23.41 -1.00 -7.27
C LEU A 256 24.69 -1.86 -7.22
N ILE A 257 25.11 -2.31 -6.03
CA ILE A 257 26.28 -3.18 -5.90
C ILE A 257 26.12 -4.40 -6.82
N GLU A 258 27.18 -4.73 -7.57
CA GLU A 258 27.24 -5.87 -8.50
C GLU A 258 26.09 -5.92 -9.52
N ALA A 259 25.42 -4.79 -9.79
CA ALA A 259 24.36 -4.73 -10.79
C ALA A 259 24.93 -4.86 -12.21
N GLN A 260 24.15 -5.49 -13.09
CA GLN A 260 24.52 -5.73 -14.49
C GLN A 260 23.94 -4.59 -15.35
N LEU A 261 24.75 -3.57 -15.64
CA LEU A 261 24.31 -2.33 -16.32
C LEU A 261 24.67 -2.30 -17.82
N GLN A 262 24.95 -3.46 -18.43
CA GLN A 262 25.46 -3.48 -19.80
C GLN A 262 24.44 -2.86 -20.76
N GLN A 263 24.88 -1.93 -21.60
CA GLN A 263 24.03 -1.16 -22.53
C GLN A 263 22.90 -0.36 -21.85
N ALA A 264 22.94 -0.17 -20.53
CA ALA A 264 21.97 0.67 -19.83
C ALA A 264 22.20 2.16 -20.14
N SER A 265 21.13 2.95 -20.07
CA SER A 265 21.17 4.39 -20.30
C SER A 265 20.87 5.15 -19.00
N PHE A 266 21.75 6.09 -18.61
CA PHE A 266 21.56 6.98 -17.46
C PHE A 266 21.56 8.45 -17.90
N VAL A 267 21.08 8.76 -19.10
CA VAL A 267 21.24 10.11 -19.66
C VAL A 267 20.51 11.14 -18.79
N GLY A 268 21.26 12.06 -18.19
CA GLY A 268 20.74 13.07 -17.27
C GLY A 268 20.16 12.51 -15.95
N ALA A 269 20.43 11.24 -15.62
CA ALA A 269 20.00 10.64 -14.36
C ALA A 269 20.74 11.23 -13.16
N ASN A 270 20.13 11.18 -11.98
CA ASN A 270 20.79 11.56 -10.73
C ASN A 270 21.25 10.32 -9.96
N LEU A 271 22.55 10.04 -9.95
CA LEU A 271 23.19 8.94 -9.19
C LEU A 271 23.90 9.45 -7.94
N GLY A 272 23.55 10.65 -7.44
CA GLY A 272 24.22 11.26 -6.31
C GLY A 272 24.21 10.37 -5.06
N ALA A 273 25.39 10.09 -4.51
CA ALA A 273 25.60 9.17 -3.40
C ALA A 273 25.10 7.72 -3.63
N ALA A 274 24.87 7.30 -4.89
CA ALA A 274 24.56 5.92 -5.21
C ALA A 274 25.78 5.01 -4.98
N ASN A 275 25.53 3.77 -4.56
CA ASN A 275 26.55 2.75 -4.43
C ASN A 275 26.55 1.87 -5.68
N LEU A 276 27.61 1.92 -6.47
CA LEU A 276 27.78 1.20 -7.74
C LEU A 276 28.98 0.24 -7.68
N ILE A 277 29.38 -0.18 -6.47
CA ILE A 277 30.56 -1.03 -6.30
C ILE A 277 30.38 -2.35 -7.07
N GLY A 278 31.36 -2.72 -7.89
CA GLY A 278 31.31 -3.99 -8.63
C GLY A 278 30.33 -4.02 -9.80
N ALA A 279 29.61 -2.93 -10.10
CA ALA A 279 28.67 -2.91 -11.22
C ALA A 279 29.41 -3.00 -12.58
N ASP A 280 28.77 -3.62 -13.57
CA ASP A 280 29.33 -3.79 -14.92
C ASP A 280 28.79 -2.73 -15.87
N PHE A 281 29.67 -1.83 -16.32
CA PHE A 281 29.38 -0.66 -17.14
C PHE A 281 29.63 -0.85 -18.65
N THR A 282 29.74 -2.10 -19.12
CA THR A 282 29.96 -2.40 -20.55
C THR A 282 28.94 -1.66 -21.41
N ASP A 283 29.40 -0.76 -22.28
CA ASP A 283 28.56 0.03 -23.18
C ASP A 283 27.46 0.87 -22.48
N THR A 284 27.60 1.18 -21.18
CA THR A 284 26.65 2.02 -20.44
C THR A 284 26.80 3.49 -20.83
N SER A 285 25.69 4.22 -21.00
CA SER A 285 25.70 5.66 -21.26
C SER A 285 25.53 6.47 -19.98
N LEU A 286 26.52 7.29 -19.63
CA LEU A 286 26.50 8.18 -18.46
C LEU A 286 26.36 9.67 -18.83
N ILE A 287 25.93 9.98 -20.06
CA ILE A 287 25.86 11.35 -20.58
C ILE A 287 25.05 12.24 -19.64
N LYS A 288 25.70 13.27 -19.08
CA LYS A 288 25.11 14.24 -18.14
C LYS A 288 24.52 13.61 -16.86
N ALA A 289 24.81 12.34 -16.56
CA ALA A 289 24.42 11.74 -15.29
C ALA A 289 25.12 12.48 -14.14
N ASN A 290 24.47 12.68 -12.99
CA ASN A 290 25.12 13.27 -11.82
C ASN A 290 25.75 12.17 -10.96
N LEU A 291 27.08 12.15 -10.88
CA LEU A 291 27.87 11.17 -10.11
C LEU A 291 28.37 11.71 -8.75
N ALA A 292 27.87 12.85 -8.27
CA ALA A 292 28.38 13.43 -7.03
C ALA A 292 28.30 12.45 -5.86
N ARG A 293 29.46 12.16 -5.25
CA ARG A 293 29.60 11.26 -4.10
C ARG A 293 29.16 9.82 -4.37
N SER A 294 28.95 9.41 -5.63
CA SER A 294 28.69 8.01 -5.94
C SER A 294 29.94 7.17 -5.71
N ASP A 295 29.77 5.91 -5.36
CA ASP A 295 30.85 4.96 -5.15
C ASP A 295 30.97 4.00 -6.34
N LEU A 296 32.02 4.15 -7.14
CA LEU A 296 32.28 3.38 -8.36
C LEU A 296 33.48 2.44 -8.19
N ARG A 297 33.90 2.15 -6.96
CA ARG A 297 35.00 1.22 -6.70
C ARG A 297 34.67 -0.18 -7.18
N SER A 298 35.67 -0.89 -7.67
CA SER A 298 35.56 -2.21 -8.29
C SER A 298 34.59 -2.30 -9.46
N ALA A 299 34.11 -1.18 -10.00
CA ALA A 299 33.29 -1.17 -11.20
C ALA A 299 34.07 -1.79 -12.36
N THR A 300 33.39 -2.59 -13.18
CA THR A 300 34.01 -3.30 -14.30
C THR A 300 33.60 -2.67 -15.63
N ASN A 301 34.50 -2.71 -16.61
CA ASN A 301 34.27 -2.16 -17.96
C ASN A 301 33.84 -0.69 -17.97
N LEU A 302 34.24 0.08 -16.96
CA LEU A 302 33.98 1.51 -16.86
C LEU A 302 35.17 2.29 -17.43
N LEU A 303 34.97 2.95 -18.56
CA LEU A 303 36.00 3.70 -19.26
C LEU A 303 36.08 5.16 -18.78
N PRO A 304 37.28 5.78 -18.73
CA PRO A 304 37.43 7.20 -18.39
C PRO A 304 36.55 8.13 -19.24
N GLU A 305 36.39 7.83 -20.53
CA GLU A 305 35.56 8.63 -21.44
C GLU A 305 34.07 8.58 -21.05
N GLN A 306 33.56 7.42 -20.61
CA GLN A 306 32.18 7.29 -20.13
C GLN A 306 31.95 8.16 -18.89
N ILE A 307 32.92 8.17 -17.97
CA ILE A 307 32.86 8.97 -16.74
C ILE A 307 32.88 10.46 -17.04
N GLN A 308 33.77 10.91 -17.93
CA GLN A 308 33.93 12.32 -18.29
C GLN A 308 32.73 12.90 -19.04
N MET A 309 31.85 12.07 -19.60
CA MET A 309 30.56 12.50 -20.15
C MET A 309 29.52 12.82 -19.07
N ALA A 310 29.73 12.36 -17.84
CA ALA A 310 28.87 12.65 -16.71
C ALA A 310 29.13 14.05 -16.13
N SER A 311 28.33 14.44 -15.16
CA SER A 311 28.46 15.67 -14.39
C SER A 311 28.85 15.36 -12.95
N GLN A 312 29.63 16.25 -12.33
CA GLN A 312 30.13 16.09 -10.96
C GLN A 312 30.90 14.77 -10.75
N TRP A 313 31.52 14.25 -11.80
CA TRP A 313 32.26 12.99 -11.76
C TRP A 313 33.54 13.09 -10.95
N GLU A 314 34.13 14.28 -10.83
CA GLU A 314 35.32 14.53 -9.99
C GLU A 314 35.02 14.31 -8.50
N ALA A 315 33.75 14.35 -8.09
CA ALA A 315 33.30 14.17 -6.72
C ALA A 315 32.86 12.73 -6.39
N ALA A 316 32.98 11.79 -7.33
CA ALA A 316 32.76 10.37 -7.09
C ALA A 316 33.99 9.69 -6.48
N VAL A 317 33.76 8.51 -5.90
CA VAL A 317 34.79 7.64 -5.34
C VAL A 317 35.13 6.56 -6.35
N TYR A 318 36.42 6.36 -6.60
CA TYR A 318 36.95 5.41 -7.59
C TYR A 318 38.08 4.58 -6.96
N ASP A 319 38.47 3.49 -7.62
CA ASP A 319 39.72 2.80 -7.30
C ASP A 319 40.93 3.65 -7.72
N VAL A 320 42.08 3.41 -7.10
CA VAL A 320 43.32 4.17 -7.33
C VAL A 320 43.70 4.20 -8.82
N GLU A 321 43.62 3.07 -9.51
CA GLU A 321 43.97 2.98 -10.95
C GLU A 321 43.07 3.90 -11.81
N LEU A 322 41.77 3.93 -11.53
CA LEU A 322 40.83 4.75 -12.28
C LEU A 322 40.97 6.24 -11.91
N GLN A 323 41.34 6.56 -10.66
CA GLN A 323 41.70 7.93 -10.27
C GLN A 323 42.90 8.44 -11.08
N GLU A 324 43.93 7.61 -11.26
CA GLU A 324 45.12 7.95 -12.06
C GLU A 324 44.75 8.18 -13.53
N GLN A 325 43.95 7.30 -14.12
CA GLN A 325 43.48 7.43 -15.51
C GLN A 325 42.64 8.70 -15.74
N LEU A 326 41.88 9.12 -14.72
CA LEU A 326 41.07 10.35 -14.74
C LEU A 326 41.87 11.62 -14.44
N GLY A 327 43.16 11.50 -14.09
CA GLY A 327 43.98 12.64 -13.69
C GLY A 327 43.54 13.28 -12.36
N LEU A 328 42.83 12.53 -11.51
CA LEU A 328 42.49 12.96 -10.17
C LEU A 328 43.73 12.81 -9.30
N ASN A 329 44.06 13.85 -8.52
CA ASN A 329 45.22 13.79 -7.62
C ASN A 329 45.06 12.62 -6.66
N VAL A 330 45.87 11.57 -6.86
CA VAL A 330 46.11 10.54 -5.85
C VAL A 330 46.87 11.24 -4.74
N MET A 331 46.16 11.90 -3.83
CA MET A 331 46.78 12.24 -2.56
C MET A 331 47.09 10.91 -1.90
N SER A 332 48.33 10.46 -2.07
CA SER A 332 48.99 9.53 -1.17
C SER A 332 48.82 10.09 0.23
N ASP A 333 47.86 9.57 0.98
CA ASP A 333 47.76 9.85 2.41
C ASP A 333 49.06 9.33 3.05
N PRO A 334 49.84 10.16 3.77
CA PRO A 334 51.16 9.80 4.27
C PRO A 334 51.16 8.69 5.34
#